data_AF-A0A0E9ZJJ5-F1
#
_entry.id   AF-A0A0E9ZJJ5-F1
#
_cell.length_a   1.000
_cell.length_b   1.000
_cell.length_c   1.000
_cell.angle_alpha   90.00
_cell.angle_beta   90.00
_cell.angle_gamma   90.00
#
_symmetry.space_group_name_H-M   'P 1'
#
loop_
_entity.id
_entity.type
_entity.pdbx_description
1 polymer ?
#
loop_
_entity_poly.entity_id
_entity_poly.type
_entity_poly.pdbx_seq_one_letter_code
_entity_poly.pdbx_strand_id
1 'polypeptide(L)'
;MRGLGITVLVLGLFAIIGALAMDVSVSSGTGRVNNIGLIAQQQNYITVGGLMLLLGAVLTIAGRRREAVVESGKDCRACPICAETIKVAALKCKHCGSDTSSTAKTVEEMQPASDAEDANGTQIWIARWTILAVFVGIILFSLMRH
;
A
#
# COMPACT_ATOMS: atom_id res chain seq x y z
N MET A 1 -2.43 4.54 2.43
CA MET A 1 -1.06 4.32 2.95
C MET A 1 -0.61 2.86 2.98
N ARG A 2 -1.52 1.87 2.96
CA ARG A 2 -1.14 0.45 3.00
C ARG A 2 -0.31 0.01 1.79
N GLY A 3 -0.69 0.42 0.58
CA GLY A 3 0.07 0.12 -0.64
C GLY A 3 1.53 0.60 -0.55
N LEU A 4 1.73 1.85 -0.16
CA LEU A 4 3.07 2.41 0.09
C LEU A 4 3.82 1.62 1.17
N GLY A 5 3.17 1.27 2.28
CA GLY A 5 3.77 0.44 3.33
C GLY A 5 4.24 -0.93 2.83
N ILE A 6 3.44 -1.60 1.99
CA ILE A 6 3.79 -2.90 1.39
C ILE A 6 4.97 -2.74 0.42
N THR A 7 5.00 -1.70 -0.41
CA THR A 7 6.14 -1.48 -1.33
C THR A 7 7.45 -1.27 -0.57
N VAL A 8 7.42 -0.49 0.52
CA VAL A 8 8.60 -0.26 1.38
C VAL A 8 9.02 -1.54 2.11
N LEU A 9 8.07 -2.36 2.57
CA LEU A 9 8.36 -3.67 3.17
C LEU A 9 9.10 -4.60 2.19
N VAL A 10 8.58 -4.70 0.97
CA VAL A 10 9.17 -5.56 -0.07
C VAL A 10 10.58 -5.08 -0.41
N LEU A 11 10.78 -3.78 -0.60
CA LEU A 11 12.09 -3.19 -0.90
C LEU A 11 13.08 -3.40 0.26
N GLY A 12 12.65 -3.20 1.51
CA GLY A 12 13.46 -3.44 2.70
C GLY A 12 13.88 -4.91 2.87
N LEU A 13 12.95 -5.84 2.59
CA LEU A 13 13.26 -7.28 2.62
C LEU A 13 14.32 -7.65 1.58
N PHE A 14 14.20 -7.16 0.35
CA PHE A 14 15.19 -7.39 -0.69
C PHE A 14 16.56 -6.78 -0.34
N ALA A 15 16.59 -5.58 0.24
CA ALA A 15 17.84 -4.95 0.68
C ALA A 15 18.57 -5.81 1.73
N ILE A 16 17.84 -6.39 2.70
CA ILE A 16 18.44 -7.29 3.70
C ILE A 16 18.94 -8.58 3.05
N ILE A 17 18.16 -9.22 2.18
CA ILE A 17 18.59 -10.45 1.50
C ILE A 17 19.86 -10.18 0.68
N GLY A 18 19.91 -9.07 -0.06
CA GLY A 18 21.09 -8.65 -0.80
C GLY A 18 22.30 -8.40 0.09
N ALA A 19 22.10 -7.75 1.24
CA ALA A 19 23.17 -7.52 2.21
C ALA A 19 23.69 -8.83 2.80
N LEU A 20 22.81 -9.78 3.17
CA LEU A 20 23.20 -11.09 3.67
C LEU A 20 23.96 -11.93 2.64
N ALA A 21 23.70 -11.72 1.33
CA ALA A 21 24.39 -12.39 0.24
C ALA A 21 25.72 -11.71 -0.19
N MET A 22 26.09 -10.59 0.43
CA MET A 22 27.35 -9.89 0.13
C MET A 22 28.54 -10.70 0.65
N ASP A 23 29.51 -10.99 -0.22
CA ASP A 23 30.77 -11.60 0.18
C ASP A 23 31.62 -10.57 0.92
N VAL A 24 31.93 -10.86 2.18
CA VAL A 24 32.71 -9.98 3.05
C VAL A 24 34.17 -10.41 3.15
N SER A 25 34.59 -11.42 2.40
CA SER A 25 35.93 -11.97 2.45
C SER A 25 36.81 -11.47 1.30
N VAL A 26 38.10 -11.29 1.57
CA VAL A 26 39.13 -10.98 0.57
C VAL A 26 40.26 -12.00 0.68
N SER A 27 40.96 -12.24 -0.44
CA SER A 27 42.13 -13.12 -0.45
C SER A 27 43.30 -12.42 0.23
N SER A 28 43.86 -13.04 1.26
CA SER A 28 45.12 -12.66 1.89
C SER A 28 46.16 -13.77 1.67
N GLY A 29 47.44 -13.46 1.83
CA GLY A 29 48.54 -14.39 1.54
C GLY A 29 48.51 -15.73 2.31
N THR A 30 47.66 -15.85 3.33
CA THR A 30 47.48 -17.06 4.16
C THR A 30 46.08 -17.68 4.07
N GLY A 31 45.19 -17.15 3.22
CA GLY A 31 43.83 -17.68 3.04
C GLY A 31 42.80 -16.57 2.78
N ARG A 32 41.51 -16.91 2.81
CA ARG A 32 40.45 -15.89 2.79
C ARG A 32 40.22 -15.37 4.19
N VAL A 33 40.25 -14.05 4.35
CA VAL A 33 39.99 -13.39 5.63
C VAL A 33 38.82 -12.43 5.45
N ASN A 34 37.95 -12.40 6.44
CA ASN A 34 36.83 -11.46 6.45
C ASN A 34 37.33 -10.04 6.66
N ASN A 35 36.97 -9.15 5.74
CA ASN A 35 37.37 -7.77 5.77
C ASN A 35 36.40 -6.98 6.65
N ILE A 36 36.93 -6.35 7.71
CA ILE A 36 36.16 -5.56 8.67
C ILE A 36 35.37 -4.44 7.98
N GLY A 37 35.95 -3.81 6.96
CA GLY A 37 35.30 -2.76 6.17
C GLY A 37 34.11 -3.30 5.36
N LEU A 38 34.27 -4.46 4.70
CA LEU A 38 33.17 -5.10 3.96
C LEU A 38 32.05 -5.57 4.92
N ILE A 39 32.41 -6.04 6.12
CA ILE A 39 31.45 -6.33 7.19
C ILE A 39 30.71 -5.07 7.65
N ALA A 40 31.40 -3.94 7.81
CA ALA A 40 30.76 -2.67 8.17
C ALA A 40 29.79 -2.19 7.07
N GLN A 41 30.14 -2.38 5.79
CA GLN A 41 29.24 -2.09 4.67
C GLN A 41 28.01 -3.00 4.69
N GLN A 42 28.18 -4.30 4.90
CA GLN A 42 27.08 -5.24 5.06
C GLN A 42 26.15 -4.83 6.20
N GLN A 43 26.71 -4.44 7.35
CA GLN A 43 25.94 -3.96 8.50
C GLN A 43 25.17 -2.67 8.21
N ASN A 44 25.74 -1.73 7.45
CA ASN A 44 25.04 -0.51 7.02
C ASN A 44 23.82 -0.85 6.16
N TYR A 45 23.97 -1.74 5.18
CA TYR A 45 22.85 -2.17 4.34
C TYR A 45 21.77 -2.91 5.13
N ILE A 46 22.16 -3.78 6.06
CA ILE A 46 21.22 -4.47 6.98
C ILE A 46 20.48 -3.44 7.85
N THR A 47 21.17 -2.42 8.34
CA THR A 47 20.56 -1.37 9.18
C THR A 47 19.52 -0.56 8.42
N VAL A 48 19.85 -0.13 7.20
CA VAL A 48 18.92 0.61 6.34
C VAL A 48 17.72 -0.26 5.95
N GLY A 49 17.96 -1.52 5.56
CA GLY A 49 16.91 -2.47 5.22
C GLY A 49 15.99 -2.78 6.41
N GLY A 50 16.55 -2.91 7.61
CA GLY A 50 15.81 -3.11 8.86
C GLY A 50 14.92 -1.91 9.21
N LEU A 51 15.43 -0.68 9.04
CA LEU A 51 14.65 0.53 9.25
C LEU A 51 13.49 0.62 8.24
N MET A 52 13.74 0.30 6.97
CA MET A 52 12.68 0.22 5.96
C MET A 52 11.63 -0.83 6.31
N LEU A 53 12.02 -2.01 6.78
CA LEU A 53 11.06 -3.03 7.24
C LEU A 53 10.19 -2.52 8.39
N LEU A 54 10.79 -1.88 9.40
CA LEU A 54 10.05 -1.32 10.53
C LEU A 54 9.06 -0.24 10.08
N LEU A 55 9.53 0.75 9.30
CA LEU A 55 8.67 1.83 8.80
C LEU A 55 7.57 1.30 7.89
N GLY A 56 7.89 0.37 6.98
CA GLY A 56 6.91 -0.27 6.11
C GLY A 56 5.85 -1.05 6.89
N ALA A 57 6.24 -1.78 7.95
CA ALA A 57 5.31 -2.48 8.83
C ALA A 57 4.37 -1.52 9.55
N VAL A 58 4.91 -0.44 10.13
CA VAL A 58 4.12 0.59 10.82
C VAL A 58 3.12 1.24 9.86
N LEU A 59 3.54 1.63 8.65
CA LEU A 59 2.67 2.23 7.64
C LEU A 59 1.55 1.28 7.19
N THR A 60 1.84 -0.02 7.08
CA THR A 60 0.86 -1.05 6.71
C THR A 60 -0.16 -1.28 7.83
N ILE A 61 0.29 -1.36 9.08
CA ILE A 61 -0.57 -1.59 10.26
C ILE A 61 -1.40 -0.34 10.59
N ALA A 62 -0.81 0.85 10.59
CA ALA A 62 -1.53 2.10 10.83
C ALA A 62 -2.51 2.42 9.68
N GLY A 63 -2.11 2.12 8.45
CA GLY A 63 -2.98 2.17 7.28
C GLY A 63 -4.20 1.26 7.39
N ARG A 64 -4.17 0.21 8.25
CA ARG A 64 -5.34 -0.64 8.51
C ARG A 64 -6.55 0.08 9.10
N ARG A 65 -6.32 1.10 9.92
CA ARG A 65 -7.41 1.74 10.67
C ARG A 65 -8.25 2.71 9.85
N ARG A 66 -7.74 3.27 8.75
CA ARG A 66 -8.47 4.29 7.96
C ARG A 66 -9.55 3.71 7.03
N GLU A 67 -9.32 2.58 6.37
CA GLU A 67 -10.35 1.99 5.49
C GLU A 67 -11.59 1.54 6.27
N ALA A 68 -11.41 1.05 7.50
CA ALA A 68 -12.53 0.65 8.36
C ALA A 68 -13.43 1.83 8.77
N VAL A 69 -12.91 3.06 8.81
CA VAL A 69 -13.68 4.27 9.18
C VAL A 69 -14.36 4.89 7.97
N VAL A 70 -13.78 4.76 6.76
CA VAL A 70 -14.33 5.35 5.52
C VAL A 70 -15.57 4.58 5.03
N GLU A 71 -15.66 3.27 5.28
CA GLU A 71 -16.85 2.47 4.92
C GLU A 71 -18.10 2.85 5.71
N SER A 72 -17.98 3.26 6.98
CA SER A 72 -19.15 3.70 7.78
C SER A 72 -19.71 5.08 7.40
N GLY A 73 -19.06 5.82 6.51
CA GLY A 73 -19.50 7.16 6.08
C GLY A 73 -20.31 7.19 4.78
N LYS A 74 -20.36 6.11 4.00
CA LYS A 74 -21.01 6.09 2.67
C LYS A 74 -22.51 5.86 2.70
N ASP A 75 -23.05 5.37 3.83
CA ASP A 75 -24.47 5.00 3.93
C ASP A 75 -25.34 6.10 4.52
N CYS A 76 -24.89 7.35 4.56
CA CYS A 76 -25.65 8.47 5.11
C CYS A 76 -25.91 9.54 4.05
N ARG A 77 -27.16 10.02 3.98
CA ARG A 77 -27.58 11.17 3.18
C ARG A 77 -28.37 12.15 4.03
N ALA A 78 -28.44 13.41 3.61
CA ALA A 78 -29.32 14.38 4.25
C ALA A 78 -30.78 14.14 3.85
N CYS A 79 -31.70 14.26 4.81
CA CYS A 79 -33.12 14.23 4.53
C CYS A 79 -33.55 15.48 3.74
N PRO A 80 -34.30 15.37 2.64
CA PRO A 80 -34.69 16.52 1.81
C PRO A 80 -35.68 17.48 2.50
N ILE A 81 -36.37 17.03 3.56
CA ILE A 81 -37.39 17.83 4.25
C ILE A 81 -36.81 18.58 5.45
N CYS A 82 -35.96 17.93 6.25
CA CYS A 82 -35.47 18.49 7.51
C CYS A 82 -33.95 18.57 7.60
N ALA A 83 -33.21 18.27 6.53
CA ALA A 83 -31.75 18.29 6.42
C ALA A 83 -30.97 17.39 7.41
N GLU A 84 -31.67 16.60 8.22
CA GLU A 84 -31.07 15.69 9.20
C GLU A 84 -30.36 14.51 8.52
N THR A 85 -29.30 14.00 9.14
CA THR A 85 -28.54 12.86 8.61
C THR A 85 -29.32 11.55 8.78
N ILE A 86 -29.66 10.90 7.67
CA ILE A 86 -30.40 9.63 7.62
C ILE A 86 -29.62 8.57 6.83
N LYS A 87 -29.86 7.30 7.14
CA LYS A 87 -29.27 6.21 6.34
C LYS A 87 -29.82 6.24 4.91
N VAL A 88 -29.01 5.92 3.91
CA VAL A 88 -29.43 5.84 2.50
C VAL A 88 -30.55 4.81 2.34
N ALA A 89 -30.48 3.69 3.06
CA ALA A 89 -31.51 2.66 3.12
C ALA A 89 -32.77 3.06 3.93
N ALA A 90 -32.83 4.24 4.54
CA ALA A 90 -34.01 4.68 5.27
C ALA A 90 -35.15 4.99 4.29
N LEU A 91 -36.28 4.29 4.46
CA LEU A 91 -37.54 4.56 3.76
C LEU A 91 -38.33 5.69 4.44
N LYS A 92 -38.07 5.95 5.73
CA LYS A 92 -38.75 6.97 6.53
C LYS A 92 -37.78 7.69 7.46
N CYS A 93 -37.87 9.02 7.52
CA CYS A 93 -37.07 9.83 8.43
C CYS A 93 -37.63 9.74 9.87
N LYS A 94 -36.76 9.49 10.86
CA LYS A 94 -37.14 9.46 12.29
C LYS A 94 -37.49 10.83 12.88
N HIS A 95 -37.03 11.91 12.25
CA HIS A 95 -37.13 13.26 12.81
C HIS A 95 -38.39 13.99 12.31
N CYS A 96 -38.61 13.99 11.00
CA CYS A 96 -39.78 14.62 10.38
C CYS A 96 -40.86 13.64 9.93
N GLY A 97 -40.60 12.33 9.96
CA GLY A 97 -41.59 11.32 9.55
C GLY A 97 -41.86 11.24 8.05
N SER A 98 -41.16 11.99 7.20
CA SER A 98 -41.37 11.96 5.75
C SER A 98 -40.85 10.65 5.13
N ASP A 99 -41.57 10.14 4.13
CA ASP A 99 -41.10 9.01 3.33
C ASP A 99 -40.00 9.48 2.37
N THR A 100 -38.88 8.76 2.38
CA THR A 100 -37.66 9.10 1.64
C THR A 100 -37.42 8.17 0.44
N SER A 101 -38.39 7.29 0.15
CA SER A 101 -38.37 6.27 -0.93
C SER A 101 -38.78 6.79 -2.31
N SER A 102 -39.36 8.00 -2.40
CA SER A 102 -39.99 8.52 -3.62
C SER A 102 -39.03 9.12 -4.65
N THR A 103 -37.74 9.26 -4.33
CA THR A 103 -36.73 9.86 -5.24
C THR A 103 -35.73 8.83 -5.80
N ALA A 104 -36.02 7.52 -5.65
CA ALA A 104 -35.12 6.45 -6.12
C ALA A 104 -35.56 5.79 -7.45
N LYS A 105 -36.73 6.15 -8.02
CA LYS A 105 -37.27 5.50 -9.23
C LYS A 105 -37.21 6.32 -10.52
N THR A 106 -36.59 7.50 -10.53
CA THR A 106 -36.58 8.37 -11.73
C THR A 106 -35.19 8.88 -12.10
N VAL A 107 -34.14 8.14 -11.73
CA VAL A 107 -32.78 8.37 -12.26
C VAL A 107 -32.26 7.02 -12.74
N GLU A 108 -32.95 6.47 -13.73
CA GLU A 108 -32.54 5.27 -14.46
C GLU A 108 -32.47 5.59 -15.97
N GLU A 109 -32.09 6.82 -16.32
CA GLU A 109 -31.59 7.11 -17.66
C GLU A 109 -30.71 8.37 -17.60
N MET A 110 -29.50 8.26 -18.17
CA MET A 110 -28.44 9.28 -18.32
C MET A 110 -27.31 9.30 -17.27
N GLN A 111 -26.35 8.39 -17.47
CA GLN A 111 -24.92 8.58 -17.19
C GLN A 111 -24.15 8.06 -18.42
N PRO A 112 -23.00 8.66 -18.79
CA PRO A 112 -21.86 8.65 -17.89
C PRO A 112 -21.14 10.01 -17.77
N ALA A 113 -21.06 10.48 -16.52
CA ALA A 113 -19.90 11.22 -16.05
C ALA A 113 -18.81 10.17 -15.78
N SER A 114 -17.85 10.08 -16.69
CA SER A 114 -16.55 9.47 -16.40
C SER A 114 -15.84 10.30 -15.32
N ASP A 115 -14.81 9.72 -14.70
CA ASP A 115 -13.92 10.35 -13.71
C ASP A 115 -14.30 10.05 -12.25
N ALA A 116 -14.76 8.82 -11.99
CA ALA A 116 -14.51 8.14 -10.73
C ALA A 116 -14.03 6.70 -10.95
N GLU A 117 -13.36 6.44 -12.08
CA GLU A 117 -12.68 5.16 -12.32
C GLU A 117 -11.45 5.05 -11.41
N ASP A 118 -11.61 4.22 -10.39
CA ASP A 118 -10.63 3.22 -9.99
C ASP A 118 -9.28 3.72 -9.46
N ALA A 119 -9.33 4.48 -8.36
CA ALA A 119 -8.18 4.61 -7.46
C ALA A 119 -7.63 3.24 -7.02
N ASN A 120 -8.48 2.20 -6.98
CA ASN A 120 -8.10 0.83 -6.68
C ASN A 120 -7.41 0.13 -7.87
N GLY A 121 -7.92 0.30 -9.10
CA GLY A 121 -7.32 -0.26 -10.31
C GLY A 121 -5.94 0.34 -10.60
N THR A 122 -5.82 1.66 -10.44
CA THR A 122 -4.56 2.39 -10.61
C THR A 122 -3.52 1.96 -9.56
N GLN A 123 -3.91 1.78 -8.29
CA GLN A 123 -3.02 1.31 -7.23
C GLN A 123 -2.53 -0.13 -7.44
N ILE A 124 -3.40 -1.04 -7.90
CA ILE A 124 -3.03 -2.42 -8.22
C ILE A 124 -2.05 -2.45 -9.40
N TRP A 125 -2.26 -1.59 -10.40
CA TRP A 125 -1.38 -1.50 -11.56
C TRP A 125 0.01 -1.00 -11.15
N ILE A 126 0.10 0.07 -10.35
CA ILE A 126 1.37 0.61 -9.84
C ILE A 126 2.10 -0.42 -8.97
N ALA A 127 1.37 -1.14 -8.10
CA ALA A 127 1.95 -2.20 -7.27
C ALA A 127 2.50 -3.36 -8.12
N ARG A 128 1.79 -3.77 -9.17
CA ARG A 128 2.25 -4.82 -10.11
C ARG A 128 3.51 -4.43 -10.85
N TRP A 129 3.56 -3.20 -11.38
CA TRP A 129 4.74 -2.72 -12.10
C TRP A 129 5.95 -2.51 -11.20
N THR A 130 5.74 -2.02 -9.98
CA THR A 130 6.83 -1.88 -9.00
C THR A 130 7.40 -3.24 -8.58
N ILE A 131 6.54 -4.25 -8.35
CA ILE A 131 6.98 -5.62 -8.07
C ILE A 131 7.74 -6.22 -9.27
N LEU A 132 7.22 -6.06 -10.49
CA LEU A 132 7.87 -6.53 -11.72
C LEU A 132 9.24 -5.89 -11.93
N ALA A 133 9.35 -4.57 -11.75
CA ALA A 133 10.60 -3.85 -11.92
C ALA A 133 11.68 -4.29 -10.92
N VAL A 134 11.29 -4.55 -9.66
CA VAL A 134 12.19 -5.10 -8.64
C VAL A 134 12.64 -6.51 -9.01
N PHE A 135 11.71 -7.38 -9.45
CA PHE A 135 12.03 -8.74 -9.89
C PHE A 135 13.00 -8.76 -11.09
N VAL A 136 12.73 -7.93 -12.10
CA VAL A 136 13.58 -7.78 -13.29
C VAL A 136 14.96 -7.23 -12.90
N GLY A 137 15.03 -6.25 -12.00
CA GLY A 137 16.29 -5.70 -11.50
C GLY A 137 17.16 -6.74 -10.79
N ILE A 138 16.55 -7.63 -10.00
CA ILE A 138 17.25 -8.72 -9.32
C ILE A 138 17.80 -9.73 -10.35
N ILE A 139 16.98 -10.13 -11.33
CA ILE A 139 17.40 -11.06 -12.38
C ILE A 139 18.59 -10.47 -13.17
N LEU A 140 18.52 -9.19 -13.53
CA LEU A 140 19.61 -8.51 -14.24
C LEU A 140 20.88 -8.40 -13.38
N PHE A 141 20.75 -8.08 -12.08
CA PHE A 141 21.89 -8.03 -11.17
C PHE A 141 22.56 -9.39 -11.01
N SER A 142 21.78 -10.47 -10.91
CA SER A 142 22.29 -11.84 -10.87
C SER A 142 23.00 -12.24 -12.17
N LEU A 143 22.50 -11.82 -13.32
CA LEU A 143 23.12 -12.08 -14.62
C LEU A 143 24.43 -11.30 -14.82
N MET A 144 24.54 -10.08 -14.30
CA MET A 144 25.78 -9.28 -14.38
C MET A 144 26.87 -9.72 -13.39
N ARG A 145 26.52 -10.52 -12.39
CA ARG A 145 27.45 -11.03 -11.38
C ARG A 145 28.19 -12.30 -11.85
N HIS A 146 27.73 -12.94 -12.93
CA HIS A 146 28.40 -14.05 -13.61
C HIS A 146 29.32 -13.54 -14.73
#